data_AF-A0A7S2KPV4-F1
#
_entry.id   AF-A0A7S2KPV4-F1
#
_cell.length_a   1.000
_cell.length_b   1.000
_cell.length_c   1.000
_cell.angle_alpha   90.00
_cell.angle_beta   90.00
_cell.angle_gamma   90.00
#
_symmetry.space_group_name_H-M   'P 1'
#
loop_
_entity.id
_entity.type
_entity.pdbx_description
1 polymer ?
#
loop_
_entity_poly.entity_id
_entity_poly.type
_entity_poly.pdbx_seq_one_letter_code
_entity_poly.pdbx_strand_id
1 'polypeptide(L)'
;EIDLQAAGAGLSIGEDLTQPVPDLEELPAAEEGEGAEGETWDERVVVVRQGQVHIELQHRSPPMGDAMLLRFCDWLDQQMPLVVQNFPYVRRSGAYVDLSDNVIGPDGLDRLFTVLRTHRVPCVVMKAYRNVLNDSIVDTLIEYLYTQPESFPMHGIHISHNKITDKGAFRLIRAAAQCGHYPRYTTRLPLWLRLECNDIANPQKLIVDCLHENFNVCLMGDGMCSRKDCNHYSGVHVQLPHFFHQQRARQAP
;
A
#
# COMPACT_ATOMS: atom_id res chain seq x y z
N GLU A 1 35.66 -49.10 -9.37
CA GLU A 1 34.86 -50.29 -9.71
C GLU A 1 33.80 -50.47 -8.65
N ILE A 2 32.52 -50.49 -9.08
CA ILE A 2 31.34 -51.13 -8.44
C ILE A 2 30.86 -50.48 -7.11
N ASP A 3 29.61 -50.09 -6.86
CA ASP A 3 28.33 -50.31 -7.54
C ASP A 3 27.33 -49.17 -7.24
N LEU A 4 26.37 -49.01 -8.15
CA LEU A 4 25.20 -48.14 -8.09
C LEU A 4 23.97 -49.00 -7.79
N GLN A 5 23.18 -48.66 -6.74
CA GLN A 5 21.74 -48.92 -6.53
C GLN A 5 21.44 -48.72 -5.02
N ALA A 6 20.32 -48.23 -4.52
CA ALA A 6 19.07 -47.70 -5.05
C ALA A 6 18.35 -47.00 -3.88
N ALA A 7 17.50 -46.00 -4.14
CA ALA A 7 16.28 -45.76 -3.35
C ALA A 7 15.41 -44.72 -4.08
N GLY A 8 14.31 -45.21 -4.65
CA GLY A 8 13.22 -44.36 -5.13
C GLY A 8 12.28 -43.99 -3.99
N ALA A 9 11.64 -42.83 -4.11
CA ALA A 9 10.33 -42.55 -3.56
C ALA A 9 9.72 -41.41 -4.37
N GLY A 10 8.79 -41.76 -5.27
CA GLY A 10 7.87 -40.79 -5.86
C GLY A 10 6.84 -40.40 -4.82
N LEU A 11 6.61 -39.10 -4.67
CA LEU A 11 5.47 -38.56 -3.94
C LEU A 11 4.55 -37.87 -4.95
N SER A 12 3.41 -38.50 -5.18
CA SER A 12 2.27 -37.96 -5.89
C SER A 12 1.69 -36.78 -5.11
N ILE A 13 1.61 -35.62 -5.74
CA ILE A 13 0.90 -34.46 -5.21
C ILE A 13 -0.51 -34.52 -5.77
N GLY A 14 -1.43 -35.09 -5.01
CA GLY A 14 -2.86 -34.99 -5.24
C GLY A 14 -3.50 -34.56 -3.93
N GLU A 15 -4.21 -33.43 -3.97
CA GLU A 15 -5.33 -32.99 -3.11
C GLU A 15 -5.47 -31.47 -3.30
N ASP A 16 -6.42 -31.03 -4.13
CA ASP A 16 -7.84 -30.75 -3.78
C ASP A 16 -8.01 -29.30 -3.29
N LEU A 17 -8.22 -28.38 -4.25
CA LEU A 17 -8.40 -26.93 -4.05
C LEU A 17 -9.89 -26.55 -3.99
N THR A 18 -10.67 -27.22 -3.15
CA THR A 18 -12.06 -26.83 -2.89
C THR A 18 -12.42 -26.85 -1.41
N GLN A 19 -11.69 -26.08 -0.60
CA GLN A 19 -12.19 -25.71 0.73
C GLN A 19 -12.69 -24.27 0.75
N PRO A 20 -13.92 -24.03 1.25
CA PRO A 20 -14.47 -22.68 1.39
C PRO A 20 -13.68 -21.88 2.44
N VAL A 21 -13.50 -20.60 2.17
CA VAL A 21 -12.84 -19.64 3.06
C VAL A 21 -13.67 -19.52 4.35
N PRO A 22 -13.07 -19.55 5.56
CA PRO A 22 -13.81 -19.39 6.81
C PRO A 22 -14.41 -17.99 6.93
N ASP A 23 -15.56 -17.92 7.59
CA ASP A 23 -16.42 -16.75 7.76
C ASP A 23 -15.75 -15.52 8.41
N LEU A 24 -16.32 -14.36 8.09
CA LEU A 24 -16.04 -13.03 8.63
C LEU A 24 -16.10 -13.05 10.17
N GLU A 25 -14.97 -12.84 10.86
CA GLU A 25 -14.96 -12.65 12.32
C GLU A 25 -15.21 -11.17 12.63
N GLU A 26 -16.39 -10.89 13.19
CA GLU A 26 -16.75 -9.58 13.75
C GLU A 26 -15.87 -9.27 14.97
N LEU A 27 -15.45 -8.00 15.09
CA LEU A 27 -14.69 -7.55 16.25
C LEU A 27 -15.61 -7.53 17.48
N PRO A 28 -15.10 -7.82 18.70
CA PRO A 28 -15.90 -7.64 19.90
C PRO A 28 -16.21 -6.15 20.09
N ALA A 29 -17.50 -5.80 20.17
CA ALA A 29 -17.97 -4.45 20.42
C ALA A 29 -17.36 -3.88 21.70
N ALA A 30 -16.76 -2.70 21.60
CA ALA A 30 -16.28 -1.96 22.76
C ALA A 30 -17.48 -1.38 23.54
N GLU A 31 -17.47 -1.52 24.87
CA GLU A 31 -18.54 -1.00 25.74
C GLU A 31 -18.72 0.51 25.56
N GLU A 32 -19.95 0.93 25.24
CA GLU A 32 -20.32 2.31 24.98
C GLU A 32 -20.30 3.13 26.28
N GLY A 33 -19.28 3.97 26.44
CA GLY A 33 -19.25 5.03 27.44
C GLY A 33 -20.00 6.27 26.94
N GLU A 34 -21.07 6.67 27.63
CA GLU A 34 -21.82 7.90 27.36
C GLU A 34 -20.93 9.15 27.52
N GLY A 35 -20.56 9.80 26.42
CA GLY A 35 -19.78 11.04 26.45
C GLY A 35 -19.60 11.71 25.09
N ALA A 36 -20.30 12.84 24.92
CA ALA A 36 -20.32 13.75 23.75
C ALA A 36 -20.91 13.16 22.47
N GLU A 37 -21.59 13.99 21.67
CA GLU A 37 -22.01 13.67 20.30
C GLU A 37 -20.76 13.45 19.43
N GLY A 38 -20.10 12.32 19.64
CA GLY A 38 -18.88 11.90 18.97
C GLY A 38 -19.22 11.16 17.70
N GLU A 39 -18.57 11.51 16.61
CA GLU A 39 -18.54 10.67 15.40
C GLU A 39 -18.03 9.29 15.80
N THR A 40 -18.94 8.33 15.97
CA THR A 40 -18.61 6.94 16.27
C THR A 40 -18.13 6.30 14.97
N TRP A 41 -16.83 6.04 14.88
CA TRP A 41 -16.29 5.18 13.83
C TRP A 41 -16.84 3.78 14.06
N ASP A 42 -17.60 3.26 13.10
CA ASP A 42 -18.19 1.93 13.25
C ASP A 42 -17.19 0.83 12.86
N GLU A 43 -17.51 -0.40 13.27
CA GLU A 43 -16.70 -1.59 13.02
C GLU A 43 -16.47 -1.88 11.53
N ARG A 44 -17.23 -1.24 10.63
CA ARG A 44 -17.10 -1.45 9.18
C ARG A 44 -15.91 -0.68 8.60
N VAL A 45 -15.43 0.34 9.31
CA VAL A 45 -14.28 1.15 8.88
C VAL A 45 -12.96 0.43 9.14
N VAL A 46 -12.87 -0.36 10.21
CA VAL A 46 -11.68 -1.14 10.57
C VAL A 46 -12.06 -2.59 10.79
N VAL A 47 -11.71 -3.44 9.84
CA VAL A 47 -12.00 -4.88 9.89
C VAL A 47 -10.74 -5.70 9.72
N VAL A 48 -10.65 -6.84 10.41
CA VAL A 48 -9.58 -7.82 10.13
C VAL A 48 -10.14 -8.85 9.16
N ARG A 49 -9.57 -8.91 7.95
CA ARG A 49 -9.95 -9.92 6.94
C ARG A 49 -8.73 -10.43 6.22
N GLN A 50 -8.75 -11.72 5.86
CA GLN A 50 -7.64 -12.39 5.17
C GLN A 50 -6.28 -12.19 5.88
N GLY A 51 -6.31 -12.11 7.21
CA GLY A 51 -5.13 -11.91 8.02
C GLY A 51 -4.63 -10.46 8.12
N GLN A 52 -5.24 -9.48 7.44
CA GLN A 52 -4.81 -8.08 7.38
C GLN A 52 -5.79 -7.15 8.11
N VAL A 53 -5.29 -6.02 8.61
CA VAL A 53 -6.16 -4.90 9.04
C VAL A 53 -6.59 -4.15 7.78
N HIS A 54 -7.88 -4.03 7.55
CA HIS A 54 -8.43 -3.20 6.49
C HIS A 54 -9.00 -1.93 7.08
N ILE A 55 -8.48 -0.79 6.61
CA ILE A 55 -8.97 0.54 6.94
C ILE A 55 -9.65 1.08 5.69
N GLU A 56 -10.99 1.13 5.71
CA GLU A 56 -11.82 1.51 4.57
C GLU A 56 -12.54 2.84 4.86
N LEU A 57 -11.93 3.92 4.37
CA LEU A 57 -12.39 5.30 4.55
C LEU A 57 -12.60 6.00 3.20
N GLN A 58 -12.72 5.25 2.11
CA GLN A 58 -12.97 5.81 0.78
C GLN A 58 -14.38 6.43 0.66
N HIS A 59 -14.53 7.41 -0.23
CA HIS A 59 -15.82 7.98 -0.66
C HIS A 59 -16.69 8.52 0.50
N ARG A 60 -16.10 9.21 1.48
CA ARG A 60 -16.90 9.76 2.59
C ARG A 60 -17.80 10.88 2.11
N SER A 61 -18.98 10.99 2.74
CA SER A 61 -19.95 12.05 2.50
C SER A 61 -20.37 12.67 3.85
N PRO A 62 -19.91 13.89 4.20
CA PRO A 62 -19.03 14.76 3.42
C PRO A 62 -17.61 14.17 3.23
N PRO A 63 -16.85 14.63 2.20
CA PRO A 63 -15.47 14.20 2.00
C PRO A 63 -14.60 14.42 3.24
N MET A 64 -13.83 13.40 3.61
CA MET A 64 -12.94 13.47 4.76
C MET A 64 -11.74 14.37 4.46
N GLY A 65 -11.41 15.28 5.37
CA GLY A 65 -10.16 16.05 5.35
C GLY A 65 -9.23 15.68 6.51
N ASP A 66 -8.07 16.33 6.60
CA ASP A 66 -7.07 16.04 7.63
C ASP A 66 -7.63 16.12 9.05
N ALA A 67 -8.38 17.16 9.38
CA ALA A 67 -8.96 17.32 10.72
C ALA A 67 -9.83 16.12 11.14
N MET A 68 -10.54 15.50 10.19
CA MET A 68 -11.38 14.33 10.45
C MET A 68 -10.52 13.05 10.49
N LEU A 69 -9.55 12.90 9.59
CA LEU A 69 -8.62 11.76 9.62
C LEU A 69 -7.76 11.74 10.89
N LEU A 70 -7.39 12.91 11.44
CA LEU A 70 -6.67 13.02 12.70
C LEU A 70 -7.52 12.48 13.87
N ARG A 71 -8.80 12.85 13.95
CA ARG A 71 -9.73 12.27 14.96
C ARG A 71 -9.90 10.76 14.79
N PHE A 72 -10.00 10.29 13.55
CA PHE A 72 -10.00 8.85 13.27
C PHE A 72 -8.71 8.19 13.77
N CYS A 73 -7.55 8.79 13.53
CA CYS A 73 -6.28 8.23 13.99
C CYS A 73 -6.19 8.16 15.51
N ASP A 74 -6.70 9.16 16.23
CA ASP A 74 -6.73 9.14 17.70
C ASP A 74 -7.64 8.03 18.24
N TRP A 75 -8.76 7.77 17.58
CA TRP A 75 -9.60 6.61 17.88
C TRP A 75 -8.91 5.30 17.51
N LEU A 76 -8.31 5.20 16.32
CA LEU A 76 -7.61 4.01 15.84
C LEU A 76 -6.48 3.63 16.81
N ASP A 77 -5.71 4.60 17.29
CA ASP A 77 -4.62 4.40 18.26
C ASP A 77 -5.10 3.71 19.55
N GLN A 78 -6.35 3.98 19.96
CA GLN A 78 -6.99 3.33 21.11
C GLN A 78 -7.50 1.92 20.79
N GLN A 79 -7.92 1.64 19.55
CA GLN A 79 -8.43 0.34 19.13
C GLN A 79 -7.32 -0.66 18.79
N MET A 80 -6.19 -0.18 18.27
CA MET A 80 -5.11 -1.04 17.79
C MET A 80 -4.56 -2.03 18.83
N PRO A 81 -4.42 -1.70 20.13
CA PRO A 81 -4.03 -2.68 21.14
C PRO A 81 -4.96 -3.90 21.18
N LEU A 82 -6.28 -3.69 21.09
CA LEU A 82 -7.28 -4.77 21.07
C LEU A 82 -7.18 -5.58 19.78
N VAL A 83 -7.13 -4.91 18.63
CA VAL A 83 -6.98 -5.56 17.31
C VAL A 83 -5.74 -6.45 17.31
N VAL A 84 -4.63 -5.94 17.81
CA VAL A 84 -3.35 -6.64 17.77
C VAL A 84 -3.23 -7.73 18.84
N GLN A 85 -3.96 -7.61 19.95
CA GLN A 85 -4.09 -8.67 20.95
C GLN A 85 -4.92 -9.83 20.43
N ASN A 86 -6.06 -9.55 19.79
CA ASN A 86 -6.97 -10.56 19.26
C ASN A 86 -6.43 -11.19 17.95
N PHE A 87 -5.74 -10.40 17.13
CA PHE A 87 -5.25 -10.80 15.81
C PHE A 87 -3.74 -10.55 15.67
N PRO A 88 -2.88 -11.20 16.47
CA PRO A 88 -1.44 -10.89 16.52
C PRO A 88 -0.72 -11.08 15.18
N TYR A 89 -1.27 -11.88 14.27
CA TYR A 89 -0.73 -12.11 12.94
C TYR A 89 -0.75 -10.84 12.05
N VAL A 90 -1.56 -9.82 12.37
CA VAL A 90 -1.61 -8.57 11.59
C VAL A 90 -0.30 -7.79 11.62
N ARG A 91 0.55 -8.01 12.64
CA ARG A 91 1.92 -7.45 12.66
C ARG A 91 2.81 -7.98 11.53
N ARG A 92 2.44 -9.13 10.96
CA ARG A 92 3.12 -9.75 9.81
C ARG A 92 2.37 -9.46 8.52
N SER A 93 1.06 -9.68 8.50
CA SER A 93 0.28 -9.50 7.28
C SER A 93 0.06 -8.02 6.91
N GLY A 94 0.13 -7.13 7.90
CA GLY A 94 0.01 -5.69 7.72
C GLY A 94 -1.41 -5.17 7.53
N ALA A 95 -1.46 -3.93 7.08
CA ALA A 95 -2.66 -3.17 6.82
C ALA A 95 -2.85 -2.89 5.33
N TYR A 96 -4.11 -2.93 4.92
CA TYR A 96 -4.62 -2.43 3.66
C TYR A 96 -5.42 -1.17 3.96
N VAL A 97 -5.02 -0.05 3.36
CA VAL A 97 -5.59 1.27 3.64
C VAL A 97 -6.20 1.82 2.36
N ASP A 98 -7.49 2.18 2.40
CA ASP A 98 -8.17 2.90 1.32
C ASP A 98 -8.80 4.20 1.83
N LEU A 99 -8.24 5.32 1.39
CA LEU A 99 -8.63 6.70 1.74
C LEU A 99 -9.14 7.46 0.51
N SER A 100 -9.46 6.76 -0.57
CA SER A 100 -9.67 7.36 -1.89
C SER A 100 -10.92 8.23 -2.00
N ASP A 101 -10.91 9.19 -2.93
CA ASP A 101 -12.02 10.13 -3.18
C ASP A 101 -12.45 10.89 -1.90
N ASN A 102 -11.49 11.61 -1.33
CA ASN A 102 -11.66 12.47 -0.17
C ASN A 102 -10.92 13.80 -0.39
N VAL A 103 -10.74 14.59 0.65
CA VAL A 103 -9.92 15.82 0.64
C VAL A 103 -8.80 15.74 1.69
N ILE A 104 -8.23 14.53 1.86
CA ILE A 104 -7.13 14.25 2.79
C ILE A 104 -5.84 14.87 2.25
N GLY A 105 -5.13 15.54 3.13
CA GLY A 105 -3.84 16.14 2.89
C GLY A 105 -2.70 15.34 3.53
N PRO A 106 -1.50 15.92 3.53
CA PRO A 106 -0.30 15.28 4.07
C PRO A 106 -0.41 14.99 5.57
N ASP A 107 -0.98 15.90 6.35
CA ASP A 107 -0.96 15.83 7.82
C ASP A 107 -1.76 14.64 8.36
N GLY A 108 -2.93 14.38 7.77
CA GLY A 108 -3.75 13.24 8.16
C GLY A 108 -3.09 11.91 7.82
N LEU A 109 -2.42 11.84 6.66
CA LEU A 109 -1.74 10.61 6.23
C LEU A 109 -0.50 10.32 7.06
N ASP A 110 0.27 11.36 7.43
CA ASP A 110 1.41 11.24 8.33
C ASP A 110 1.03 10.69 9.71
N ARG A 111 -0.08 11.21 10.28
CA ARG A 111 -0.62 10.71 11.54
C ARG A 111 -1.04 9.23 11.43
N LEU A 112 -1.68 8.83 10.33
CA LEU A 112 -2.09 7.44 10.14
C LEU A 112 -0.88 6.49 10.12
N PHE A 113 0.17 6.84 9.37
CA PHE A 113 1.39 6.04 9.36
C PHE A 113 2.08 5.97 10.72
N THR A 114 2.01 7.06 11.49
CA THR A 114 2.50 7.09 12.88
C THR A 114 1.76 6.07 13.74
N VAL A 115 0.42 6.04 13.68
CA VAL A 115 -0.39 5.06 14.45
C VAL A 115 -0.03 3.63 14.05
N LEU A 116 -0.03 3.31 12.75
CA LEU A 116 0.31 1.97 12.27
C LEU A 116 1.71 1.53 12.73
N ARG A 117 2.69 2.42 12.70
CA ARG A 117 4.05 2.15 13.16
C ARG A 117 4.13 1.92 14.66
N THR A 118 3.46 2.75 15.47
CA THR A 118 3.39 2.61 16.93
C THR A 118 2.92 1.21 17.33
N HIS A 119 1.93 0.68 16.63
CA HIS A 119 1.36 -0.66 16.91
C HIS A 119 2.06 -1.81 16.18
N ARG A 120 3.14 -1.51 15.44
CA ARG A 120 3.92 -2.47 14.63
C ARG A 120 3.08 -3.22 13.60
N VAL A 121 2.15 -2.50 12.96
CA VAL A 121 1.35 -3.03 11.85
C VAL A 121 1.83 -2.36 10.56
N PRO A 122 2.57 -3.09 9.70
CA PRO A 122 3.10 -2.51 8.47
C PRO A 122 1.98 -2.15 7.48
N CYS A 123 2.06 -1.04 6.77
CA CYS A 123 1.12 -0.73 5.69
C CYS A 123 1.61 -1.39 4.40
N VAL A 124 0.86 -2.37 3.89
CA VAL A 124 1.23 -3.17 2.73
C VAL A 124 0.62 -2.60 1.45
N VAL A 125 -0.60 -2.07 1.51
CA VAL A 125 -1.21 -1.37 0.38
C VAL A 125 -1.84 -0.09 0.88
N MET A 126 -1.52 1.01 0.20
CA MET A 126 -2.15 2.30 0.45
C MET A 126 -2.78 2.83 -0.83
N LYS A 127 -4.07 3.16 -0.76
CA LYS A 127 -4.81 3.90 -1.78
C LYS A 127 -5.26 5.23 -1.20
N ALA A 128 -4.83 6.31 -1.83
CA ALA A 128 -5.23 7.67 -1.51
C ALA A 128 -5.38 8.48 -2.81
N TYR A 129 -5.98 7.88 -3.84
CA TYR A 129 -6.22 8.59 -5.10
C TYR A 129 -7.37 9.58 -4.96
N ARG A 130 -7.33 10.68 -5.74
CA ARG A 130 -8.29 11.79 -5.66
C ARG A 130 -8.39 12.35 -4.23
N ASN A 131 -7.27 12.90 -3.78
CA ASN A 131 -7.12 13.62 -2.53
C ASN A 131 -6.39 14.94 -2.82
N VAL A 132 -5.88 15.62 -1.79
CA VAL A 132 -5.12 16.88 -1.95
C VAL A 132 -3.64 16.73 -1.57
N LEU A 133 -3.09 15.53 -1.74
CA LEU A 133 -1.69 15.22 -1.46
C LEU A 133 -0.75 15.98 -2.40
N ASN A 134 0.40 16.43 -1.89
CA ASN A 134 1.44 17.12 -2.66
C ASN A 134 2.83 16.62 -2.22
N ASP A 135 3.91 17.21 -2.75
CA ASP A 135 5.28 16.76 -2.46
C ASP A 135 5.66 16.70 -0.97
N SER A 136 4.95 17.37 -0.06
CA SER A 136 5.21 17.25 1.38
C SER A 136 4.95 15.85 1.94
N ILE A 137 4.00 15.07 1.39
CA ILE A 137 3.75 13.69 1.86
C ILE A 137 4.86 12.72 1.42
N VAL A 138 5.70 13.12 0.46
CA VAL A 138 6.76 12.29 -0.08
C VAL A 138 7.79 11.95 0.99
N ASP A 139 8.09 12.88 1.91
CA ASP A 139 9.08 12.64 2.97
C ASP A 139 8.61 11.53 3.92
N THR A 140 7.36 11.58 4.34
CA THR A 140 6.71 10.52 5.14
C THR A 140 6.74 9.18 4.41
N LEU A 141 6.38 9.15 3.13
CA LEU A 141 6.38 7.91 2.34
C LEU A 141 7.80 7.34 2.17
N ILE A 142 8.80 8.20 1.96
CA ILE A 142 10.21 7.78 1.87
C ILE A 142 10.66 7.19 3.21
N GLU A 143 10.44 7.91 4.31
CA GLU A 143 10.75 7.42 5.65
C GLU A 143 10.08 6.07 5.89
N TYR A 144 8.81 5.93 5.49
CA TYR A 144 8.08 4.69 5.62
C TYR A 144 8.74 3.56 4.81
N LEU A 145 9.09 3.79 3.54
CA LEU A 145 9.76 2.78 2.70
C LEU A 145 11.08 2.28 3.31
N TYR A 146 11.83 3.12 4.00
CA TYR A 146 13.09 2.75 4.67
C TYR A 146 12.91 2.13 6.06
N THR A 147 11.83 2.43 6.76
CA THR A 147 11.62 2.00 8.16
C THR A 147 10.73 0.77 8.30
N GLN A 148 10.03 0.36 7.24
CA GLN A 148 9.31 -0.90 7.23
C GLN A 148 10.25 -2.10 7.38
N PRO A 149 9.85 -3.16 8.11
CA PRO A 149 10.63 -4.40 8.14
C PRO A 149 10.78 -4.99 6.73
N GLU A 150 11.99 -5.45 6.37
CA GLU A 150 12.26 -6.08 5.07
C GLU A 150 11.37 -7.30 4.79
N SER A 151 10.91 -7.99 5.84
CA SER A 151 9.97 -9.11 5.73
C SER A 151 8.57 -8.69 5.27
N PHE A 152 8.21 -7.41 5.40
CA PHE A 152 6.88 -6.86 5.12
C PHE A 152 6.97 -5.54 4.33
N PRO A 153 7.57 -5.56 3.13
CA PRO A 153 7.69 -4.37 2.31
C PRO A 153 6.33 -3.95 1.76
N MET A 154 6.16 -2.67 1.46
CA MET A 154 4.93 -2.17 0.84
C MET A 154 4.73 -2.79 -0.55
N HIS A 155 3.55 -3.28 -0.84
CA HIS A 155 3.23 -3.86 -2.14
C HIS A 155 2.78 -2.80 -3.13
N GLY A 156 2.01 -1.80 -2.68
CA GLY A 156 1.47 -0.79 -3.58
C GLY A 156 1.13 0.54 -2.93
N ILE A 157 1.41 1.60 -3.68
CA ILE A 157 1.05 2.99 -3.40
C ILE A 157 0.22 3.49 -4.58
N HIS A 158 -1.02 3.90 -4.32
CA HIS A 158 -1.89 4.49 -5.32
C HIS A 158 -2.26 5.91 -4.90
N ILE A 159 -1.58 6.90 -5.48
CA ILE A 159 -1.76 8.33 -5.19
C ILE A 159 -2.01 9.14 -6.48
N SER A 160 -2.63 8.51 -7.47
CA SER A 160 -3.06 9.20 -8.70
C SER A 160 -4.07 10.33 -8.39
N HIS A 161 -4.23 11.30 -9.28
CA HIS A 161 -5.17 12.41 -9.09
C HIS A 161 -4.89 13.25 -7.83
N ASN A 162 -3.62 13.55 -7.58
CA ASN A 162 -3.15 14.42 -6.51
C ASN A 162 -2.27 15.54 -7.12
N LYS A 163 -1.45 16.20 -6.31
CA LYS A 163 -0.56 17.32 -6.69
C LYS A 163 0.93 16.96 -6.54
N ILE A 164 1.30 15.70 -6.79
CA ILE A 164 2.71 15.26 -6.77
C ILE A 164 3.41 15.80 -8.02
N THR A 165 4.59 16.40 -7.85
CA THR A 165 5.36 16.96 -8.97
C THR A 165 6.38 15.96 -9.52
N ASP A 166 7.09 16.33 -10.60
CA ASP A 166 8.24 15.58 -11.11
C ASP A 166 9.27 15.30 -10.00
N LYS A 167 9.51 16.29 -9.12
CA LYS A 167 10.46 16.17 -8.00
C LYS A 167 9.98 15.15 -6.99
N GLY A 168 8.73 15.23 -6.55
CA GLY A 168 8.14 14.29 -5.60
C GLY A 168 8.13 12.85 -6.14
N ALA A 169 7.67 12.67 -7.37
CA ALA A 169 7.62 11.36 -8.03
C ALA A 169 9.02 10.73 -8.18
N PHE A 170 10.01 11.49 -8.64
CA PHE A 170 11.37 10.99 -8.79
C PHE A 170 11.99 10.60 -7.45
N ARG A 171 11.77 11.38 -6.38
CA ARG A 171 12.24 11.05 -5.02
C ARG A 171 11.62 9.76 -4.48
N LEU A 172 10.32 9.54 -4.71
CA LEU A 172 9.65 8.28 -4.34
C LEU A 172 10.24 7.08 -5.08
N ILE A 173 10.44 7.21 -6.40
CA ILE A 173 11.02 6.13 -7.23
C ILE A 173 12.45 5.83 -6.77
N ARG A 174 13.27 6.86 -6.54
CA ARG A 174 14.62 6.72 -6.00
C ARG A 174 14.61 5.98 -4.67
N ALA A 175 13.76 6.37 -3.73
CA ALA A 175 13.67 5.71 -2.43
C ALA A 175 13.29 4.24 -2.55
N ALA A 176 12.29 3.90 -3.38
CA ALA A 176 11.95 2.50 -3.65
C ALA A 176 13.12 1.73 -4.27
N ALA A 177 13.88 2.32 -5.20
CA ALA A 177 15.05 1.67 -5.77
C ALA A 177 16.20 1.47 -4.78
N GLN A 178 16.31 2.32 -3.76
CA GLN A 178 17.46 2.36 -2.86
C GLN A 178 17.19 1.79 -1.46
N CYS A 179 15.93 1.55 -1.07
CA CYS A 179 15.59 1.04 0.26
C CYS A 179 15.89 -0.46 0.45
N GLY A 180 16.33 -1.16 -0.60
CA GLY A 180 16.70 -2.58 -0.53
C GLY A 180 15.51 -3.55 -0.54
N HIS A 181 14.27 -3.05 -0.50
CA HIS A 181 13.07 -3.88 -0.44
C HIS A 181 12.55 -4.36 -1.80
N TYR A 182 12.98 -3.71 -2.90
CA TYR A 182 12.48 -4.01 -4.24
C TYR A 182 13.63 -4.35 -5.21
N PRO A 183 13.44 -5.32 -6.13
CA PRO A 183 12.33 -6.26 -6.14
C PRO A 183 12.29 -7.10 -4.85
N ARG A 184 11.07 -7.39 -4.36
CA ARG A 184 10.88 -8.11 -3.08
C ARG A 184 11.66 -9.41 -3.07
N TYR A 185 12.37 -9.70 -1.98
CA TYR A 185 13.24 -10.88 -1.90
C TYR A 185 12.52 -12.19 -2.22
N THR A 186 11.32 -12.38 -1.65
CA THR A 186 10.54 -13.61 -1.76
C THR A 186 9.80 -13.76 -3.09
N THR A 187 9.19 -12.69 -3.58
CA THR A 187 8.30 -12.73 -4.76
C THR A 187 8.93 -12.19 -6.03
N ARG A 188 10.09 -11.53 -5.92
CA ARG A 188 10.79 -10.79 -7.00
C ARG A 188 9.92 -9.71 -7.65
N LEU A 189 8.89 -9.24 -6.95
CA LEU A 189 7.96 -8.24 -7.44
C LEU A 189 8.39 -6.82 -7.06
N PRO A 190 8.22 -5.83 -7.94
CA PRO A 190 8.49 -4.43 -7.67
C PRO A 190 7.44 -3.80 -6.75
N LEU A 191 7.71 -2.56 -6.34
CA LEU A 191 6.69 -1.69 -5.78
C LEU A 191 5.71 -1.27 -6.89
N TRP A 192 4.41 -1.45 -6.65
CA TRP A 192 3.38 -0.92 -7.54
C TRP A 192 3.09 0.54 -7.20
N LEU A 193 3.52 1.48 -8.03
CA LEU A 193 3.40 2.92 -7.76
C LEU A 193 2.57 3.61 -8.84
N ARG A 194 1.32 3.93 -8.52
CA ARG A 194 0.35 4.50 -9.46
C ARG A 194 0.23 6.02 -9.27
N LEU A 195 0.71 6.77 -10.27
CA LEU A 195 0.99 8.22 -10.21
C LEU A 195 0.29 9.05 -11.31
N GLU A 196 -0.64 8.50 -12.09
CA GLU A 196 -1.31 9.27 -13.15
C GLU A 196 -2.12 10.47 -12.60
N CYS A 197 -2.42 11.44 -13.47
CA CYS A 197 -3.18 12.64 -13.13
C CYS A 197 -2.60 13.48 -11.97
N ASN A 198 -1.29 13.50 -11.82
CA ASN A 198 -0.57 14.35 -10.87
C ASN A 198 -0.01 15.62 -11.57
N ASP A 199 0.74 16.45 -10.84
CA ASP A 199 1.36 17.67 -11.38
C ASP A 199 2.77 17.37 -11.95
N ILE A 200 2.92 16.23 -12.64
CA ILE A 200 4.17 15.81 -13.31
C ILE A 200 4.20 16.44 -14.70
N ALA A 201 5.04 17.46 -14.88
CA ALA A 201 5.09 18.26 -16.09
C ALA A 201 5.81 17.55 -17.24
N ASN A 202 6.88 16.79 -16.95
CA ASN A 202 7.73 16.15 -17.95
C ASN A 202 7.94 14.65 -17.64
N PRO A 203 6.89 13.82 -17.75
CA PRO A 203 6.97 12.41 -17.38
C PRO A 203 8.04 11.65 -18.19
N GLN A 204 8.26 12.00 -19.47
CA GLN A 204 9.32 11.40 -20.29
C GLN A 204 10.71 11.69 -19.74
N LYS A 205 10.99 12.94 -19.34
CA LYS A 205 12.27 13.33 -18.75
C LYS A 205 12.50 12.57 -17.45
N LEU A 206 11.47 12.46 -16.60
CA LEU A 206 11.57 11.73 -15.34
C LEU A 206 11.98 10.26 -15.55
N ILE A 207 11.44 9.57 -16.56
CA ILE A 207 11.86 8.20 -16.89
C ILE A 207 13.32 8.14 -17.37
N VAL A 208 13.76 9.10 -18.20
CA VAL A 208 15.16 9.21 -18.62
C VAL A 208 16.08 9.41 -17.40
N ASP A 209 15.71 10.31 -16.49
CA ASP A 209 16.45 10.56 -15.26
C ASP A 209 16.53 9.29 -14.39
N CYS A 210 15.44 8.52 -14.26
CA CYS A 210 15.44 7.25 -13.55
C CYS A 210 16.41 6.24 -14.18
N LEU A 211 16.41 6.11 -15.51
CA LEU A 211 17.32 5.20 -16.22
C LEU A 211 18.78 5.62 -16.08
N HIS A 212 19.08 6.92 -16.13
CA HIS A 212 20.43 7.46 -15.91
C HIS A 212 20.99 7.13 -14.53
N GLU A 213 20.12 7.02 -13.53
CA GLU A 213 20.45 6.70 -12.14
C GLU A 213 20.37 5.19 -11.84
N ASN A 214 20.19 4.36 -12.88
CA ASN A 214 19.99 2.91 -12.78
C ASN A 214 18.76 2.49 -11.94
N PHE A 215 17.73 3.34 -11.88
CA PHE A 215 16.44 2.98 -11.29
C PHE A 215 15.59 2.27 -12.34
N ASN A 216 15.63 0.93 -12.31
CA ASN A 216 14.82 0.11 -13.21
C ASN A 216 13.32 0.29 -12.93
N VAL A 217 12.62 0.89 -13.88
CA VAL A 217 11.17 1.14 -13.84
C VAL A 217 10.45 0.42 -14.98
N CYS A 218 9.25 -0.09 -14.73
CA CYS A 218 8.39 -0.71 -15.73
C CYS A 218 7.13 0.14 -15.94
N LEU A 219 6.86 0.56 -17.17
CA LEU A 219 5.73 1.44 -17.52
C LEU A 219 4.43 0.69 -17.80
N MET A 220 4.46 -0.65 -17.77
CA MET A 220 3.31 -1.51 -18.06
C MET A 220 2.61 -1.20 -19.40
N GLY A 221 3.37 -0.76 -20.41
CA GLY A 221 2.83 -0.22 -21.66
C GLY A 221 2.03 -1.20 -22.51
N ASP A 222 2.20 -2.50 -22.30
CA ASP A 222 1.48 -3.57 -23.02
C ASP A 222 0.27 -4.12 -22.24
N GLY A 223 0.07 -3.70 -20.99
CA GLY A 223 -0.95 -4.28 -20.10
C GLY A 223 -0.76 -5.77 -19.77
N MET A 224 0.33 -6.39 -20.26
CA MET A 224 0.64 -7.82 -20.13
C MET A 224 1.53 -8.09 -18.92
N CYS A 225 2.00 -7.03 -18.27
CA CYS A 225 2.89 -7.13 -17.13
C CYS A 225 2.30 -7.95 -15.98
N SER A 226 0.99 -8.10 -15.81
CA SER A 226 0.40 -8.93 -14.74
C SER A 226 0.55 -10.45 -14.93
N ARG A 227 1.10 -10.93 -16.06
CA ARG A 227 1.18 -12.38 -16.37
C ARG A 227 2.46 -13.03 -15.85
N LYS A 228 2.37 -14.32 -15.51
CA LYS A 228 3.49 -15.12 -14.96
C LYS A 228 4.68 -15.27 -15.91
N ASP A 229 4.46 -15.10 -17.21
CA ASP A 229 5.43 -15.22 -18.30
C ASP A 229 6.05 -13.87 -18.72
N CYS A 230 5.63 -12.77 -18.10
CA CYS A 230 6.19 -11.46 -18.37
C CYS A 230 7.60 -11.33 -17.76
N ASN A 231 8.63 -11.29 -18.61
CA ASN A 231 10.03 -11.12 -18.19
C ASN A 231 10.36 -9.67 -17.76
N HIS A 232 9.40 -8.73 -17.77
CA HIS A 232 9.60 -7.34 -17.35
C HIS A 232 9.83 -7.17 -15.83
N TYR A 233 9.80 -8.24 -15.02
CA TYR A 233 10.00 -8.15 -13.56
C TYR A 233 11.44 -8.29 -13.10
N SER A 234 12.33 -8.87 -13.91
CA SER A 234 13.70 -9.14 -13.47
C SER A 234 14.45 -7.84 -13.20
N GLY A 235 14.77 -7.60 -11.93
CA GLY A 235 15.52 -6.42 -11.51
C GLY A 235 14.75 -5.10 -11.53
N VAL A 236 13.42 -5.11 -11.72
CA VAL A 236 12.61 -3.89 -11.66
C VAL A 236 12.33 -3.52 -10.21
N HIS A 237 12.54 -2.24 -9.87
CA HIS A 237 12.27 -1.70 -8.55
C HIS A 237 10.82 -1.20 -8.45
N VAL A 238 10.32 -0.54 -9.50
CA VAL A 238 9.02 0.13 -9.49
C VAL A 238 8.23 -0.14 -10.77
N GLN A 239 6.95 -0.45 -10.62
CA GLN A 239 5.96 -0.46 -11.68
C GLN A 239 5.13 0.83 -11.66
N LEU A 240 4.98 1.45 -12.83
CA LEU A 240 4.34 2.74 -13.03
C LEU A 240 3.17 2.62 -14.03
N PRO A 241 2.05 1.99 -13.64
CA PRO A 241 0.88 1.86 -14.51
C PRO A 241 0.32 3.23 -14.89
N HIS A 242 -0.07 3.38 -16.16
CA HIS A 242 -0.68 4.60 -16.72
C HIS A 242 0.14 5.89 -16.54
N PHE A 243 1.44 5.79 -16.29
CA PHE A 243 2.27 6.91 -15.85
C PHE A 243 2.23 8.14 -16.78
N PHE A 244 2.08 7.95 -18.09
CA PHE A 244 2.01 9.07 -19.03
C PHE A 244 0.66 9.81 -19.05
N HIS A 245 -0.36 9.31 -18.36
CA HIS A 245 -1.69 9.93 -18.28
C HIS A 245 -1.70 11.08 -17.25
N GLN A 246 -0.90 12.13 -17.47
CA GLN A 246 -0.80 13.28 -16.55
C GLN A 246 -1.78 14.41 -16.88
N GLN A 247 -2.52 14.31 -17.99
CA GLN A 247 -3.56 15.27 -18.32
C GLN A 247 -4.68 15.15 -17.29
N ARG A 248 -4.79 16.12 -16.38
CA ARG A 248 -6.00 16.27 -15.58
C ARG A 248 -7.16 16.47 -16.54
N ALA A 249 -8.10 15.53 -16.57
CA ALA A 249 -9.43 15.84 -17.07
C ALA A 249 -9.84 17.11 -16.33
N ARG A 250 -10.10 18.21 -17.05
CA ARG A 250 -10.63 19.44 -16.47
C ARG A 250 -11.88 19.02 -15.70
N GLN A 251 -11.77 18.90 -14.38
CA GLN A 251 -12.94 18.72 -13.54
C GLN A 251 -13.74 20.00 -13.74
N ALA A 252 -14.91 19.86 -14.35
CA ALA A 252 -15.83 20.97 -14.53
C ALA A 252 -16.08 21.60 -13.15
N PRO A 253 -16.15 22.94 -13.07
CA PRO A 253 -16.35 23.66 -11.81
C PRO A 253 -17.63 23.24 -11.09
#